data_AF-A0A495XC79-F1
#
_entry.id   AF-A0A495XC79-F1
#
_cell.length_a   1.000
_cell.length_b   1.000
_cell.length_c   1.000
_cell.angle_alpha   90.00
_cell.angle_beta   90.00
_cell.angle_gamma   90.00
#
_symmetry.space_group_name_H-M   'P 1'
#
loop_
_entity.id
_entity.type
_entity.pdbx_description
1 polymer ?
#
loop_
_entity_poly.entity_id
_entity_poly.type
_entity_poly.pdbx_seq_one_letter_code
_entity_poly.pdbx_strand_id
1 'polypeptide(L)'
;MKSLPMLRASLALRRVRARLPHLRATRDPELDLTTVRDRLDEMLDRVTPTTAWQAGRLLESFVDTHVADWLARAKVHHETLAAELDLLAVRVTEVRELYQVHHEDQTGVLDDLEGAVSHALERVSDPDAPYYEPEPRKQRRGGNR
;
A
#
# COMPACT_ATOMS: atom_id res chain seq x y z
N MET A 1 -22.30 -9.07 20.33
CA MET A 1 -20.85 -9.11 20.00
C MET A 1 -20.65 -8.64 18.55
N LYS A 2 -20.31 -7.35 18.32
CA LYS A 2 -20.11 -6.75 16.98
C LYS A 2 -18.74 -6.03 16.86
N SER A 3 -17.67 -6.58 17.44
CA SER A 3 -16.32 -5.96 17.44
C SER A 3 -15.37 -6.46 16.34
N LEU A 4 -15.79 -7.46 15.54
CA LEU A 4 -14.97 -8.10 14.52
C LEU A 4 -14.41 -7.17 13.42
N PRO A 5 -15.15 -6.18 12.87
CA PRO A 5 -14.63 -5.33 11.79
C PRO A 5 -13.55 -4.36 12.27
N MET A 6 -13.73 -3.76 13.45
CA MET A 6 -12.73 -2.89 14.10
C MET A 6 -11.44 -3.67 14.41
N LEU A 7 -11.57 -4.92 14.89
CA LEU A 7 -10.42 -5.80 15.11
C LEU A 7 -9.67 -6.11 13.81
N ARG A 8 -10.38 -6.39 12.70
CA ARG A 8 -9.75 -6.65 11.39
C ARG A 8 -9.02 -5.42 10.81
N ALA A 9 -9.65 -4.24 10.84
CA ALA A 9 -9.01 -3.00 10.41
C ALA A 9 -7.76 -2.68 11.25
N SER A 10 -7.83 -2.89 12.57
CA SER A 10 -6.69 -2.69 13.48
C SER A 10 -5.54 -3.66 13.18
N LEU A 11 -5.83 -4.90 12.77
CA LEU A 11 -4.82 -5.90 12.40
C LEU A 11 -4.15 -5.57 11.06
N ALA A 12 -4.92 -5.12 10.06
CA ALA A 12 -4.38 -4.69 8.77
C ALA A 12 -3.45 -3.47 8.93
N LEU A 13 -3.87 -2.45 9.69
CA LEU A 13 -3.04 -1.29 10.00
C LEU A 13 -1.81 -1.65 10.84
N ARG A 14 -1.93 -2.60 11.77
CA ARG A 14 -0.78 -3.11 12.54
C ARG A 14 0.25 -3.79 11.64
N ARG A 15 -0.18 -4.52 10.60
CA ARG A 15 0.72 -5.12 9.60
C ARG A 15 1.43 -4.05 8.77
N VAL A 16 0.71 -3.03 8.32
CA VAL A 16 1.30 -1.88 7.62
C VAL A 16 2.36 -1.18 8.50
N ARG A 17 2.01 -0.87 9.75
CA ARG A 17 2.89 -0.22 10.71
C ARG A 17 4.14 -1.06 11.04
N ALA A 18 4.02 -2.39 11.06
CA ALA A 18 5.16 -3.27 11.29
C ALA A 18 6.09 -3.36 10.06
N ARG A 19 5.54 -3.28 8.84
CA ARG A 19 6.30 -3.43 7.59
C ARG A 19 7.03 -2.14 7.17
N LEU A 20 6.43 -0.97 7.41
CA LEU A 20 7.00 0.33 7.00
C LEU A 20 8.43 0.61 7.49
N PRO A 21 8.81 0.31 8.76
CA PRO A 21 10.18 0.48 9.22
C PRO A 21 11.17 -0.43 8.50
N HIS A 22 10.74 -1.66 8.13
CA HIS A 22 11.60 -2.60 7.41
C HIS A 22 11.90 -2.08 6.02
N LEU A 23 10.89 -1.57 5.29
CA LEU A 23 11.08 -0.95 3.98
C LEU A 23 12.01 0.26 4.01
N ARG A 24 11.94 1.07 5.08
CA ARG A 24 12.83 2.23 5.27
C ARG A 24 14.26 1.84 5.64
N ALA A 25 14.45 0.64 6.21
CA ALA A 25 15.75 0.13 6.60
C ALA A 25 16.42 -0.70 5.48
N THR A 26 15.68 -1.05 4.42
CA THR A 26 16.24 -1.72 3.25
C THR A 26 17.29 -0.81 2.63
N ARG A 27 18.53 -1.28 2.59
CA ARG A 27 19.63 -0.54 1.95
C ARG A 27 19.52 -0.66 0.45
N ASP A 28 19.77 0.45 -0.23
CA ASP A 28 19.93 0.46 -1.68
C ASP A 28 21.14 -0.40 -2.08
N PRO A 29 21.08 -1.10 -3.21
CA PRO A 29 22.25 -1.79 -3.73
C PRO A 29 23.31 -0.76 -4.14
N GLU A 30 24.40 -0.71 -3.38
CA GLU A 30 25.54 0.16 -3.66
C GLU A 30 26.50 -0.51 -4.66
N LEU A 31 27.16 0.32 -5.46
CA LEU A 31 28.25 -0.13 -6.33
C LEU A 31 29.52 -0.20 -5.47
N ASP A 32 30.11 -1.40 -5.36
CA ASP A 32 31.37 -1.60 -4.61
C ASP A 32 32.57 -1.08 -5.40
N LEU A 33 32.78 0.23 -5.34
CA LEU A 33 33.86 0.91 -6.04
C LEU A 33 35.25 0.50 -5.56
N THR A 34 35.38 0.05 -4.31
CA THR A 34 36.65 -0.40 -3.74
C THR A 34 37.12 -1.68 -4.40
N THR A 35 36.27 -2.70 -4.44
CA THR A 35 36.61 -3.97 -5.10
C THR A 35 36.80 -3.79 -6.61
N VAL A 36 36.00 -2.92 -7.26
CA VAL A 36 36.16 -2.61 -8.69
C VAL A 36 37.54 -1.98 -8.95
N ARG A 37 37.97 -1.03 -8.12
CA ARG A 37 39.25 -0.33 -8.26
C ARG A 37 40.44 -1.27 -8.06
N ASP A 38 40.45 -2.03 -6.97
CA ASP A 38 41.55 -2.96 -6.67
C ASP A 38 41.73 -3.98 -7.81
N ARG A 39 40.62 -4.45 -8.40
CA ARG A 39 40.66 -5.39 -9.51
C ARG A 39 41.09 -4.74 -10.82
N LEU A 40 40.70 -3.49 -11.08
CA LEU A 40 41.17 -2.72 -12.23
C LEU A 40 42.67 -2.44 -12.15
N ASP A 41 43.18 -2.09 -10.96
CA ASP A 41 44.60 -1.87 -10.73
C ASP A 41 45.41 -3.16 -10.98
N GLU A 42 44.93 -4.31 -10.47
CA GLU A 42 45.53 -5.63 -10.76
C GLU A 42 45.53 -5.96 -12.27
N MET A 43 44.47 -5.59 -12.99
CA MET A 43 44.39 -5.79 -14.43
C MET A 43 45.36 -4.88 -15.18
N LEU A 44 45.52 -3.63 -14.73
CA LEU A 44 46.45 -2.64 -15.30
C LEU A 44 47.92 -3.04 -15.06
N ASP A 45 48.25 -3.57 -13.89
CA ASP A 45 49.61 -4.05 -13.58
C ASP A 45 50.07 -5.21 -14.48
N ARG A 46 49.13 -5.95 -15.07
CA ARG A 46 49.41 -7.04 -16.03
C ARG A 46 49.55 -6.55 -17.47
N VAL A 47 49.29 -5.27 -17.73
CA VAL A 47 49.41 -4.69 -19.07
C VAL A 47 50.88 -4.44 -19.38
N THR A 48 51.36 -5.09 -20.43
CA THR A 48 52.71 -4.91 -20.97
C THR A 48 52.62 -4.29 -22.37
N PRO A 49 53.71 -3.73 -22.93
CA PRO A 49 53.68 -3.12 -24.26
C PRO A 49 53.18 -4.06 -25.37
N THR A 50 53.33 -5.37 -25.19
CA THR A 50 52.87 -6.43 -26.11
C THR A 50 51.38 -6.78 -25.95
N THR A 51 50.80 -6.55 -24.77
CA THR A 51 49.39 -6.87 -24.47
C THR A 51 48.47 -5.64 -24.41
N ALA A 52 49.03 -4.43 -24.49
CA ALA A 52 48.30 -3.16 -24.43
C ALA A 52 47.12 -3.06 -25.41
N TRP A 53 47.23 -3.65 -26.60
CA TRP A 53 46.16 -3.65 -27.60
C TRP A 53 44.94 -4.52 -27.22
N GLN A 54 45.13 -5.55 -26.39
CA GLN A 54 44.04 -6.40 -25.85
C GLN A 54 43.48 -5.88 -24.54
N ALA A 55 44.31 -5.17 -23.76
CA ALA A 55 43.96 -4.69 -22.43
C ALA A 55 42.73 -3.76 -22.44
N GLY A 56 42.62 -2.86 -23.43
CA GLY A 56 41.47 -1.94 -23.54
C GLY A 56 40.12 -2.67 -23.59
N ARG A 57 39.97 -3.66 -24.48
CA ARG A 57 38.72 -4.43 -24.61
C ARG A 57 38.40 -5.26 -23.37
N LEU A 58 39.43 -5.77 -22.69
CA LEU A 58 39.25 -6.53 -21.44
C LEU A 58 38.79 -5.64 -20.29
N LEU A 59 39.37 -4.44 -20.16
CA LEU A 59 38.99 -3.46 -19.14
C LEU A 59 37.56 -2.95 -19.37
N GLU A 60 37.23 -2.59 -20.61
CA GLU A 60 35.87 -2.17 -20.98
C GLU A 60 34.85 -3.28 -20.66
N SER A 61 35.12 -4.51 -21.10
CA SER A 61 34.25 -5.66 -20.82
C SER A 61 34.07 -5.93 -19.33
N PHE A 62 35.13 -5.79 -18.53
CA PHE A 62 35.06 -5.94 -17.08
C PHE A 62 34.17 -4.89 -16.44
N VAL A 63 34.35 -3.61 -16.81
CA VAL A 63 33.53 -2.50 -16.32
C VAL A 63 32.06 -2.69 -16.73
N ASP A 64 31.81 -3.00 -18.00
CA ASP A 64 30.46 -3.22 -18.53
C ASP A 64 29.74 -4.36 -17.79
N THR A 65 30.44 -5.47 -17.55
CA THR A 65 29.89 -6.61 -16.80
C THR A 65 29.51 -6.19 -15.38
N HIS A 66 30.36 -5.44 -14.70
CA HIS A 66 30.08 -5.01 -13.32
C HIS A 66 28.95 -3.98 -13.23
N VAL A 67 28.87 -3.06 -14.19
CA VAL A 67 27.74 -2.13 -14.30
C VAL A 67 26.45 -2.89 -14.58
N ALA A 68 26.47 -3.87 -15.48
CA ALA A 68 25.31 -4.71 -15.79
C ALA A 68 24.83 -5.50 -14.56
N ASP A 69 25.75 -6.11 -13.81
CA ASP A 69 25.42 -6.83 -12.58
C ASP A 69 24.81 -5.91 -11.51
N TRP A 70 25.38 -4.72 -11.33
CA TRP A 70 24.82 -3.74 -10.39
C TRP A 70 23.43 -3.26 -10.82
N LEU A 71 23.23 -2.95 -12.11
CA LEU A 71 21.92 -2.58 -12.65
C LEU A 71 20.89 -3.70 -12.48
N ALA A 72 21.29 -4.96 -12.70
CA ALA A 72 20.42 -6.10 -12.49
C ALA A 72 19.98 -6.21 -11.01
N ARG A 73 20.91 -6.07 -10.06
CA ARG A 73 20.59 -6.03 -8.62
C ARG A 73 19.68 -4.86 -8.26
N ALA A 74 19.96 -3.67 -8.80
CA ALA A 74 19.14 -2.48 -8.61
C ALA A 74 17.70 -2.67 -9.10
N LYS A 75 17.53 -3.27 -10.29
CA LYS A 75 16.23 -3.59 -10.85
C LYS A 75 15.45 -4.57 -9.97
N VAL A 76 16.07 -5.68 -9.57
CA VAL A 76 15.42 -6.69 -8.70
C VAL A 76 15.02 -6.07 -7.36
N HIS A 77 15.88 -5.24 -6.78
CA HIS A 77 15.57 -4.51 -5.57
C HIS A 77 14.37 -3.57 -5.75
N HIS A 78 14.34 -2.80 -6.83
CA HIS A 78 13.22 -1.91 -7.15
C HIS A 78 11.91 -2.67 -7.34
N GLU A 79 11.90 -3.76 -8.12
CA GLU A 79 10.73 -4.61 -8.34
C GLU A 79 10.21 -5.21 -7.03
N THR A 80 11.12 -5.63 -6.15
CA THR A 80 10.76 -6.15 -4.82
C THR A 80 10.10 -5.07 -3.96
N LEU A 81 10.70 -3.87 -3.88
CA LEU A 81 10.11 -2.75 -3.15
C LEU A 81 8.75 -2.34 -3.72
N ALA A 82 8.60 -2.31 -5.05
CA ALA A 82 7.34 -2.00 -5.70
C ALA A 82 6.25 -3.02 -5.31
N ALA A 83 6.55 -4.31 -5.36
CA ALA A 83 5.61 -5.36 -4.96
C ALA A 83 5.23 -5.27 -3.46
N GLU A 84 6.17 -4.92 -2.58
CA GLU A 84 5.87 -4.70 -1.17
C GLU A 84 4.97 -3.47 -0.95
N LEU A 85 5.19 -2.38 -1.69
CA LEU A 85 4.36 -1.18 -1.64
C LEU A 85 2.96 -1.45 -2.17
N ASP A 86 2.81 -2.23 -3.24
CA ASP A 86 1.49 -2.63 -3.76
C ASP A 86 0.70 -3.43 -2.74
N LEU A 87 1.35 -4.37 -2.04
CA LEU A 87 0.71 -5.11 -0.96
C LEU A 87 0.25 -4.19 0.17
N LEU A 88 1.05 -3.18 0.54
CA LEU A 88 0.63 -2.17 1.52
C LEU A 88 -0.53 -1.32 1.01
N ALA A 89 -0.52 -0.92 -0.25
CA ALA A 89 -1.61 -0.15 -0.86
C ALA A 89 -2.93 -0.92 -0.80
N VAL A 90 -2.93 -2.21 -1.15
CA VAL A 90 -4.11 -3.08 -1.02
C VAL A 90 -4.63 -3.10 0.42
N ARG A 91 -3.76 -3.26 1.42
CA ARG A 91 -4.17 -3.26 2.83
C ARG A 91 -4.77 -1.93 3.28
N VAL A 92 -4.26 -0.81 2.78
CA VAL A 92 -4.81 0.52 3.09
C VAL A 92 -6.18 0.69 2.43
N THR A 93 -6.35 0.25 1.19
CA THR A 93 -7.63 0.28 0.48
C THR A 93 -8.68 -0.59 1.18
N GLU A 94 -8.34 -1.82 1.58
CA GLU A 94 -9.23 -2.71 2.37
C GLU A 94 -9.74 -2.01 3.64
N VAL A 95 -8.84 -1.31 4.35
CA VAL A 95 -9.19 -0.58 5.57
C VAL A 95 -10.11 0.59 5.25
N ARG A 96 -9.81 1.37 4.19
CA ARG A 96 -10.63 2.51 3.76
C ARG A 96 -12.05 2.07 3.41
N GLU A 97 -12.20 1.02 2.61
CA GLU A 97 -13.51 0.49 2.21
C GLU A 97 -14.31 0.02 3.44
N LEU A 98 -13.66 -0.67 4.38
CA LEU A 98 -14.30 -1.13 5.61
C LEU A 98 -14.78 0.05 6.48
N TYR A 99 -13.98 1.10 6.63
CA TYR A 99 -14.40 2.31 7.33
C TYR A 99 -15.58 2.99 6.63
N GLN A 100 -15.58 3.05 5.30
CA GLN A 100 -16.67 3.64 4.54
C GLN A 100 -17.98 2.88 4.76
N VAL A 101 -17.96 1.54 4.60
CA VAL A 101 -19.14 0.69 4.85
C VAL A 101 -19.65 0.88 6.28
N HIS A 102 -18.75 0.90 7.27
CA HIS A 102 -19.16 1.08 8.65
C HIS A 102 -19.77 2.46 8.92
N HIS A 103 -19.22 3.51 8.32
CA HIS A 103 -19.76 4.86 8.45
C HIS A 103 -21.13 4.98 7.79
N GLU A 104 -21.31 4.39 6.61
CA GLU A 104 -22.60 4.34 5.91
C GLU A 104 -23.65 3.56 6.72
N ASP A 105 -23.27 2.42 7.32
CA ASP A 105 -24.12 1.63 8.21
C ASP A 105 -24.53 2.43 9.46
N GLN A 106 -23.59 3.09 10.13
CA GLN A 106 -23.86 3.90 11.32
C GLN A 106 -24.80 5.07 11.00
N THR A 107 -24.59 5.72 9.86
CA THR A 107 -25.47 6.80 9.38
C THR A 107 -26.88 6.28 9.13
N GLY A 108 -27.01 5.08 8.52
CA GLY A 108 -28.31 4.45 8.34
C GLY A 108 -29.05 4.16 9.66
N VAL A 109 -28.34 3.68 10.68
CA VAL A 109 -28.94 3.44 12.00
C VAL A 109 -29.39 4.75 12.66
N LEU A 110 -28.60 5.82 12.54
CA LEU A 110 -28.98 7.13 13.07
C LEU A 110 -30.21 7.71 12.35
N ASP A 111 -30.27 7.62 11.02
CA ASP A 111 -31.44 8.02 10.22
C ASP A 111 -32.71 7.25 10.66
N ASP A 112 -32.59 5.93 10.87
CA ASP A 112 -33.72 5.09 11.31
C ASP A 112 -34.20 5.47 12.73
N LEU A 113 -33.26 5.75 13.64
CA LEU A 113 -33.57 6.22 15.00
C LEU A 113 -34.22 7.61 14.98
N GLU A 114 -33.72 8.54 14.17
CA GLU A 114 -34.32 9.86 14.00
C GLU A 114 -35.74 9.76 13.47
N GLY A 115 -35.98 8.89 12.49
CA GLY A 115 -37.33 8.58 11.99
C GLY A 115 -38.24 8.00 13.08
N ALA A 116 -37.74 7.04 13.86
CA ALA A 116 -38.51 6.43 14.95
C ALA A 116 -38.85 7.43 16.06
N VAL A 117 -37.90 8.31 16.43
CA VAL A 117 -38.11 9.37 17.43
C VAL A 117 -39.11 10.40 16.92
N SER A 118 -39.00 10.82 15.66
CA SER A 118 -39.94 11.77 15.05
C SER A 118 -41.37 11.23 15.07
N HIS A 119 -41.57 9.96 14.68
CA HIS A 119 -42.89 9.31 14.78
C HIS A 119 -43.38 9.13 16.22
N ALA A 120 -42.48 8.81 17.16
CA ALA A 120 -42.85 8.71 18.57
C ALA A 120 -43.30 10.08 19.13
N LEU A 121 -42.63 11.17 18.74
CA LEU A 121 -43.02 12.53 19.11
C LEU A 121 -44.35 12.93 18.48
N GLU A 122 -44.58 12.63 17.20
CA GLU A 122 -45.86 12.87 16.51
C GLU A 122 -47.02 12.20 17.24
N ARG A 123 -46.85 10.96 17.69
CA ARG A 123 -47.88 10.23 18.48
C ARG A 123 -48.15 10.82 19.86
N VAL A 124 -47.16 11.45 20.47
CA VAL A 124 -47.34 12.14 21.76
C VAL A 124 -48.08 13.46 21.56
N SER A 125 -47.82 14.16 20.44
CA SER A 125 -48.49 15.42 20.10
C SER A 125 -49.88 15.25 19.48
N ASP A 126 -50.13 14.14 18.78
CA ASP A 126 -51.39 13.80 18.14
C ASP A 126 -51.73 12.31 18.39
N PRO A 127 -52.44 12.00 19.49
CA PRO A 127 -52.72 10.63 19.90
C PRO A 127 -53.75 9.91 19.00
N ASP A 128 -54.46 10.62 18.13
CA ASP A 128 -55.45 10.07 17.19
C ASP A 128 -54.84 9.79 15.80
N ALA A 129 -53.54 10.05 15.61
CA ALA A 129 -52.86 9.78 14.36
C ALA A 129 -52.83 8.26 14.03
N PRO A 130 -53.17 7.85 12.80
CA PRO A 130 -53.15 6.44 12.39
C PRO A 130 -51.74 5.85 12.45
N TYR A 131 -51.62 4.58 12.84
CA TYR A 131 -50.33 3.89 12.97
C TYR A 131 -49.64 3.77 11.61
N TYR A 132 -48.58 4.54 11.40
CA TYR A 132 -47.67 4.37 10.26
C TYR A 132 -46.48 3.51 10.68
N GLU A 133 -46.28 2.39 9.98
CA GLU A 133 -45.03 1.64 10.07
C GLU A 133 -43.95 2.44 9.32
N PRO A 134 -42.81 2.77 9.95
CA PRO A 134 -41.81 3.62 9.31
C PRO A 134 -41.32 2.95 8.02
N GLU A 135 -41.56 3.60 6.88
CA GLU A 135 -41.17 3.02 5.59
C GLU A 135 -39.66 2.77 5.54
N PRO A 136 -39.21 1.58 5.09
CA PRO A 136 -37.79 1.30 4.94
C PRO A 136 -37.15 2.26 3.94
N ARG A 137 -35.91 2.69 4.22
CA ARG A 137 -35.14 3.73 3.49
C ARG A 137 -35.17 3.64 1.96
N LYS A 138 -35.32 2.45 1.39
CA LYS A 138 -35.44 2.22 -0.07
C LYS A 138 -36.69 2.86 -0.70
N GLN A 139 -37.72 3.18 0.10
CA GLN A 139 -38.96 3.83 -0.36
C GLN A 139 -38.99 5.34 -0.05
N ARG A 140 -38.32 5.79 1.03
CA ARG A 140 -38.22 7.22 1.39
C ARG A 140 -37.47 8.06 0.35
N ARG A 141 -36.49 7.46 -0.34
CA ARG A 141 -35.89 8.05 -1.55
C ARG A 141 -36.76 7.71 -2.77
N GLY A 142 -37.97 8.25 -2.79
CA GLY A 142 -38.81 8.27 -3.98
C GLY A 142 -38.03 8.84 -5.17
N GLY A 143 -38.24 8.22 -6.33
CA GLY A 143 -37.47 8.46 -7.53
C GLY A 143 -37.58 9.89 -8.05
N ASN A 144 -36.47 10.34 -8.62
CA ASN A 144 -36.46 11.15 -9.83
C ASN A 144 -35.40 10.53 -10.74
N ARG A 145 -35.84 9.53 -11.51
CA ARG A 145 -35.33 9.33 -12.87
C ARG A 145 -36.33 10.00 -13.80
#